data_AF-A0AAV6RI88-F1
#
_entry.id   AF-A0AAV6RI88-F1
#
_cell.length_a   1.000
_cell.length_b   1.000
_cell.length_c   1.000
_cell.angle_alpha   90.00
_cell.angle_beta   90.00
_cell.angle_gamma   90.00
#
_symmetry.space_group_name_H-M   'P 1'
#
loop_
_entity.id
_entity.type
_entity.pdbx_description
1 polymer ?
#
loop_
_entity_poly.entity_id
_entity_poly.type
_entity_poly.pdbx_seq_one_letter_code
_entity_poly.pdbx_strand_id
1 'polypeptide(L)'
;MDHLKHIPFRLREIIKSKDQMKTGSIKSKKLREAISSKGKPDESEDGEIPVPHFKRGKHESEKAYLRRMDNAAKHVLFLTKNQVDRKPELDADQQERPVDKGKSVKKKEYDKGRLQRLQLKKLNRKEDMMEKEMFVDHVPFGEVSMAPPSLNIKPRKAQGTSKNSTKGLLLNSLLGNAVVSTAKPSMARQRIMEEERERAVEAYRHLKKQKQQQHVDMTASQAVKQKHKT
;
A
#
# COMPACT_ATOMS: atom_id res chain seq x y z
N MET A 1 -6.12 39.97 -18.23
CA MET A 1 -6.14 38.56 -18.69
C MET A 1 -6.26 37.67 -17.46
N ASP A 2 -7.28 36.81 -17.37
CA ASP A 2 -7.45 35.92 -16.21
C ASP A 2 -6.42 34.77 -16.25
N HIS A 3 -5.19 35.06 -15.83
CA HIS A 3 -4.09 34.08 -15.77
C HIS A 3 -4.44 32.84 -14.92
N LEU A 4 -5.43 32.98 -14.02
CA LEU A 4 -5.91 31.92 -13.14
C LEU A 4 -6.66 30.79 -13.89
N LYS A 5 -7.16 31.04 -15.10
CA LYS A 5 -7.86 30.03 -15.93
C LYS A 5 -6.89 29.05 -16.62
N HIS A 6 -5.64 29.47 -16.86
CA HIS A 6 -4.59 28.65 -17.49
C HIS A 6 -3.82 27.77 -16.49
N ILE A 7 -4.01 27.99 -15.19
CA ILE A 7 -3.34 27.23 -14.13
C ILE A 7 -4.14 25.94 -13.83
N PRO A 8 -3.48 24.79 -13.63
CA PRO A 8 -4.12 23.53 -13.23
C PRO A 8 -5.03 23.69 -12.02
N PHE A 9 -6.19 23.00 -12.03
CA PHE A 9 -7.26 23.14 -11.03
C PHE A 9 -6.76 23.09 -9.59
N ARG A 10 -5.89 22.12 -9.29
CA ARG A 10 -5.37 21.89 -7.93
C ARG A 10 -4.54 23.08 -7.43
N LEU A 11 -3.72 23.67 -8.30
CA LEU A 11 -2.88 24.80 -7.96
C LEU A 11 -3.70 26.09 -7.86
N ARG A 12 -4.72 26.24 -8.72
CA ARG A 12 -5.72 27.31 -8.65
C ARG A 12 -6.46 27.33 -7.31
N GLU A 13 -6.88 26.17 -6.82
CA GLU A 13 -7.59 26.03 -5.56
C GLU A 13 -6.70 26.35 -4.35
N ILE A 14 -5.43 25.93 -4.38
CA ILE A 14 -4.43 26.26 -3.35
C ILE A 14 -4.17 27.77 -3.30
N ILE A 15 -3.99 28.43 -4.46
CA ILE A 15 -3.79 29.89 -4.52
C ILE A 15 -5.02 30.61 -3.96
N LYS A 16 -6.23 30.23 -4.39
CA LYS A 16 -7.48 30.80 -3.86
C LYS A 16 -7.62 30.64 -2.35
N SER A 17 -7.32 29.46 -1.80
CA SER A 17 -7.37 29.20 -0.36
C SER A 17 -6.34 30.04 0.41
N LYS A 18 -5.11 30.12 -0.12
CA LYS A 18 -4.03 30.94 0.45
C LYS A 18 -4.40 32.42 0.47
N ASP A 19 -5.02 32.93 -0.58
CA ASP A 19 -5.49 34.32 -0.64
C ASP A 19 -6.61 34.58 0.38
N GLN A 20 -7.58 33.65 0.50
CA GLN A 20 -8.63 33.73 1.54
C GLN A 20 -8.07 33.75 2.96
N MET A 21 -7.01 32.96 3.23
CA MET A 21 -6.33 32.98 4.54
C MET A 21 -5.58 34.28 4.77
N LYS A 22 -4.91 34.84 3.74
CA LYS A 22 -4.18 36.11 3.82
C LYS A 22 -5.09 37.31 4.02
N THR A 23 -6.24 37.36 3.33
CA THR A 23 -7.17 38.49 3.43
C THR A 23 -7.96 38.51 4.73
N GLY A 24 -7.85 37.45 5.57
CA GLY A 24 -8.56 37.33 6.83
C GLY A 24 -10.07 37.26 6.62
N SER A 25 -10.71 36.17 7.02
CA SER A 25 -12.17 36.08 7.02
C SER A 25 -12.76 37.09 8.03
N ILE A 26 -13.00 38.34 7.60
CA ILE A 26 -13.68 39.38 8.39
C ILE A 26 -15.11 38.94 8.75
N LYS A 27 -15.69 38.00 7.99
CA LYS A 27 -17.06 37.50 8.18
C LYS A 27 -17.22 36.47 9.31
N SER A 28 -16.15 35.85 9.81
CA SER A 28 -16.26 34.82 10.86
C SER A 28 -16.25 35.38 12.29
N LYS A 29 -15.76 36.61 12.51
CA LYS A 29 -15.78 37.23 13.85
C LYS A 29 -17.19 37.64 14.29
N LYS A 30 -18.03 38.19 13.39
CA LYS A 30 -19.43 38.57 13.69
C LYS A 30 -20.34 37.38 14.01
N LEU A 31 -20.03 36.17 13.53
CA LEU A 31 -20.83 34.98 13.83
C LEU A 31 -20.47 34.36 15.18
N ARG A 32 -19.23 34.50 15.67
CA ARG A 32 -18.86 34.00 17.01
C ARG A 32 -19.51 34.80 18.13
N GLU A 33 -19.70 36.10 17.93
CA GLU A 33 -20.29 36.99 18.94
C GLU A 33 -21.81 36.76 19.09
N ALA A 34 -22.50 36.37 18.00
CA ALA A 34 -23.92 36.00 18.04
C ALA A 34 -24.20 34.59 18.60
N ILE A 35 -23.19 33.73 18.72
CA ILE A 35 -23.31 32.39 19.34
C ILE A 35 -22.98 32.45 20.84
N SER A 36 -22.31 33.51 21.30
CA SER A 36 -22.00 33.74 22.72
C SER A 36 -23.06 34.61 23.40
N SER A 37 -24.34 34.26 23.24
CA SER A 37 -25.40 34.91 24.01
C SER A 37 -25.57 34.21 25.37
N LYS A 38 -24.90 34.80 26.38
CA LYS A 38 -25.39 34.97 27.77
C LYS A 38 -26.35 33.89 28.31
N GLY A 39 -25.80 32.78 28.81
CA GLY A 39 -26.45 31.90 29.79
C GLY A 39 -25.44 31.66 30.91
N LYS A 40 -25.84 31.86 32.17
CA LYS A 40 -24.97 31.56 33.32
C LYS A 40 -24.57 30.07 33.29
N PRO A 41 -23.34 29.70 33.67
CA PRO A 41 -23.02 28.30 33.92
C PRO A 41 -23.61 27.97 35.30
N ASP A 42 -24.77 27.34 35.35
CA ASP A 42 -25.09 26.53 36.53
C ASP A 42 -24.22 25.28 36.44
N GLU A 43 -23.55 24.98 37.55
CA GLU A 43 -22.76 23.77 37.79
C GLU A 43 -23.52 22.55 37.28
N SER A 44 -23.13 22.06 36.12
CA SER A 44 -23.54 20.74 35.65
C SER A 44 -22.30 19.88 35.77
N GLU A 45 -22.15 19.25 36.92
CA GLU A 45 -21.18 18.17 37.09
C GLU A 45 -21.49 17.03 36.10
N ASP A 46 -20.43 16.36 35.66
CA ASP A 46 -20.42 15.03 35.04
C ASP A 46 -21.30 14.77 33.81
N GLY A 47 -21.11 15.60 32.77
CA GLY A 47 -21.42 15.22 31.38
C GLY A 47 -22.90 14.96 31.09
N GLU A 48 -23.80 15.45 31.93
CA GLU A 48 -25.24 15.40 31.71
C GLU A 48 -25.66 16.45 30.66
N ILE A 49 -26.56 16.08 29.73
CA ILE A 49 -27.01 17.00 28.68
C ILE A 49 -28.02 17.96 29.30
N PRO A 50 -27.81 19.29 29.19
CA PRO A 50 -28.75 20.25 29.74
C PRO A 50 -30.10 20.14 29.01
N VAL A 51 -31.17 19.93 29.77
CA VAL A 51 -32.54 19.84 29.26
C VAL A 51 -33.10 21.26 29.05
N PRO A 52 -33.34 21.71 27.80
CA PRO A 52 -33.82 23.07 27.58
C PRO A 52 -35.29 23.22 27.96
N HIS A 53 -35.62 24.25 28.74
CA HIS A 53 -37.01 24.63 29.01
C HIS A 53 -37.55 25.57 27.92
N PHE A 54 -38.52 25.09 27.14
CA PHE A 54 -39.11 25.88 26.05
C PHE A 54 -40.36 26.64 26.51
N LYS A 55 -40.20 27.93 26.78
CA LYS A 55 -41.30 28.89 26.92
C LYS A 55 -41.11 30.03 25.91
N ARG A 56 -42.20 30.45 25.26
CA ARG A 56 -42.18 31.58 24.31
C ARG A 56 -42.02 32.89 25.08
N GLY A 57 -41.10 33.74 24.64
CA GLY A 57 -40.89 35.05 25.25
C GLY A 57 -42.05 36.01 24.99
N LYS A 58 -42.28 36.99 25.88
CA LYS A 58 -43.38 37.96 25.76
C LYS A 58 -43.36 38.77 24.45
N HIS A 59 -42.17 39.04 23.92
CA HIS A 59 -41.96 39.81 22.68
C HIS A 59 -41.41 38.96 21.52
N GLU A 60 -41.48 37.63 21.66
CA GLU A 60 -40.96 36.72 20.67
C GLU A 60 -42.03 36.36 19.64
N SER A 61 -41.74 36.56 18.36
CA SER A 61 -42.60 36.05 17.29
C SER A 61 -42.63 34.51 17.29
N GLU A 62 -43.77 33.93 16.92
CA GLU A 62 -43.92 32.47 16.84
C GLU A 62 -42.82 31.78 16.01
N LYS A 63 -42.47 32.38 14.87
CA LYS A 63 -41.41 31.87 13.99
C LYS A 63 -40.03 31.88 14.66
N ALA A 64 -39.73 32.89 15.48
CA ALA A 64 -38.48 32.96 16.22
C ALA A 64 -38.43 31.89 17.32
N TYR A 65 -39.55 31.65 18.00
CA TYR A 65 -39.68 30.60 19.01
C TYR A 65 -39.45 29.20 18.41
N LEU A 66 -40.12 28.87 17.31
CA LEU A 66 -39.94 27.58 16.63
C LEU A 66 -38.48 27.37 16.19
N ARG A 67 -37.82 28.41 15.66
CA ARG A 67 -36.40 28.34 15.29
C ARG A 67 -35.49 28.09 16.49
N ARG A 68 -35.75 28.73 17.64
CA ARG A 68 -35.01 28.48 18.88
C ARG A 68 -35.18 27.04 19.35
N MET A 69 -36.42 26.55 19.32
CA MET A 69 -36.76 25.17 19.68
C MET A 69 -36.03 24.17 18.78
N ASP A 70 -36.10 24.36 17.46
CA ASP A 70 -35.42 23.51 16.48
C ASP A 70 -33.91 23.48 16.66
N ASN A 71 -33.30 24.64 16.92
CA ASN A 71 -31.85 24.73 17.11
C ASN A 71 -31.41 24.03 18.40
N ALA A 72 -32.15 24.23 19.49
CA ALA A 72 -31.87 23.57 20.76
C ALA A 72 -32.08 22.05 20.67
N ALA A 73 -33.14 21.59 19.99
CA ALA A 73 -33.37 20.16 19.75
C ALA A 73 -32.24 19.52 18.92
N LYS A 74 -31.77 20.20 17.87
CA LYS A 74 -30.59 19.75 17.09
C LYS A 74 -29.33 19.68 17.94
N HIS A 75 -29.14 20.64 18.83
CA HIS A 75 -27.98 20.70 19.71
C HIS A 75 -27.99 19.58 20.74
N VAL A 76 -29.12 19.35 21.41
CA VAL A 76 -29.30 18.22 22.34
C VAL A 76 -29.06 16.90 21.62
N LEU A 77 -29.68 16.69 20.44
CA LEU A 77 -29.47 15.50 19.63
C LEU A 77 -28.00 15.29 19.25
N PHE A 78 -27.28 16.36 18.94
CA PHE A 78 -25.85 16.31 18.66
C PHE A 78 -25.07 15.87 19.89
N LEU A 79 -25.35 16.42 21.07
CA LEU A 79 -24.70 16.03 22.32
C LEU A 79 -24.98 14.55 22.63
N THR A 80 -26.24 14.09 22.51
CA THR A 80 -26.62 12.68 22.75
C THR A 80 -25.87 11.72 21.84
N LYS A 81 -25.75 12.04 20.55
CA LYS A 81 -25.00 11.20 19.58
C LYS A 81 -23.51 11.10 19.87
N ASN A 82 -22.96 12.05 20.63
CA ASN A 82 -21.55 12.08 20.99
C ASN A 82 -21.29 11.59 22.42
N GLN A 83 -22.34 11.28 23.18
CA GLN A 83 -22.18 10.64 24.48
C GLN A 83 -21.75 9.18 24.30
N VAL A 84 -20.95 8.71 25.24
CA VAL A 84 -20.63 7.29 25.38
C VAL A 84 -21.90 6.60 25.89
N ASP A 85 -22.23 5.43 25.34
CA ASP A 85 -23.33 4.59 25.85
C ASP A 85 -23.06 4.27 27.32
N ARG A 86 -23.72 5.01 28.22
CA ARG A 86 -23.66 4.73 29.65
C ARG A 86 -24.47 3.45 29.87
N LYS A 87 -23.79 2.39 30.26
CA LYS A 87 -24.40 1.15 30.75
C LYS A 87 -24.35 1.21 32.28
N PRO A 88 -25.37 1.80 32.93
CA PRO A 88 -25.39 1.95 34.38
C PRO A 88 -25.42 0.59 35.10
N GLU A 89 -25.79 -0.48 34.39
CA GLU A 89 -25.83 -1.86 34.89
C GLU A 89 -24.45 -2.56 34.94
N LEU A 90 -23.36 -1.92 34.49
CA LEU A 90 -22.00 -2.51 34.42
C LEU A 90 -21.05 -1.81 35.40
N ASP A 91 -20.25 -2.59 36.13
CA ASP A 91 -19.26 -2.12 37.12
C ASP A 91 -18.27 -1.09 36.54
N ALA A 92 -17.87 -0.12 37.38
CA ALA A 92 -17.07 1.06 37.02
C ALA A 92 -15.76 0.74 36.24
N ASP A 93 -15.12 -0.39 36.53
CA ASP A 93 -13.87 -0.82 35.89
C ASP A 93 -14.02 -1.20 34.41
N GLN A 94 -15.25 -1.47 33.94
CA GLN A 94 -15.52 -1.77 32.53
C GLN A 94 -16.03 -0.57 31.73
N GLN A 95 -16.33 0.54 32.40
CA GLN A 95 -16.91 1.75 31.81
C GLN A 95 -15.86 2.67 31.17
N GLU A 96 -14.64 2.73 31.73
CA GLU A 96 -13.59 3.65 31.27
C GLU A 96 -12.87 3.21 29.99
N ARG A 97 -13.10 1.99 29.49
CA ARG A 97 -12.57 1.65 28.18
C ARG A 97 -13.33 2.50 27.17
N PRO A 98 -12.65 3.41 26.43
CA PRO A 98 -13.33 4.15 25.39
C PRO A 98 -13.94 3.09 24.48
N VAL A 99 -15.28 3.05 24.44
CA VAL A 99 -16.01 2.21 23.50
C VAL A 99 -15.55 2.71 22.15
N ASP A 100 -14.62 1.95 21.59
CA ASP A 100 -13.97 2.21 20.34
C ASP A 100 -15.02 2.80 19.40
N LYS A 101 -14.79 4.00 18.87
CA LYS A 101 -15.34 4.35 17.54
C LYS A 101 -14.63 3.40 16.55
N GLY A 102 -14.97 2.14 16.69
CA GLY A 102 -14.20 1.02 16.24
C GLY A 102 -14.45 0.91 14.76
N LYS A 103 -13.37 0.93 14.00
CA LYS A 103 -13.41 0.36 12.65
C LYS A 103 -14.18 -0.96 12.73
N SER A 104 -15.14 -1.16 11.83
CA SER A 104 -15.83 -2.44 11.67
C SER A 104 -14.80 -3.58 11.72
N VAL A 105 -15.18 -4.72 12.31
CA VAL A 105 -14.32 -5.90 12.42
C VAL A 105 -13.62 -6.21 11.10
N LYS A 106 -14.36 -6.14 9.99
CA LYS A 106 -13.86 -6.30 8.61
C LYS A 106 -12.75 -5.31 8.23
N LYS A 107 -12.84 -4.07 8.70
CA LYS A 107 -11.84 -3.03 8.45
C LYS A 107 -10.58 -3.24 9.31
N LYS A 108 -10.71 -3.73 10.55
CA LYS A 108 -9.57 -4.11 11.39
C LYS A 108 -8.80 -5.28 10.74
N GLU A 109 -9.49 -6.30 10.27
CA GLU A 109 -8.90 -7.45 9.56
C GLU A 109 -8.21 -7.03 8.26
N TYR A 110 -8.86 -6.19 7.45
CA TYR A 110 -8.27 -5.68 6.22
C TYR A 110 -6.98 -4.89 6.48
N ASP A 111 -6.98 -4.01 7.49
CA ASP A 111 -5.81 -3.21 7.85
C ASP A 111 -4.66 -4.12 8.34
N LYS A 112 -4.98 -5.17 9.12
CA LYS A 112 -4.01 -6.19 9.57
C LYS A 112 -3.41 -6.98 8.39
N GLY A 113 -4.26 -7.46 7.47
CA GLY A 113 -3.81 -8.21 6.29
C GLY A 113 -2.96 -7.34 5.35
N ARG A 114 -3.29 -6.06 5.19
CA ARG A 114 -2.48 -5.10 4.43
C ARG A 114 -1.10 -4.92 5.04
N LEU A 115 -1.01 -4.80 6.37
CA LEU A 115 0.26 -4.64 7.08
C LEU A 115 1.15 -5.88 6.92
N GLN A 116 0.59 -7.08 7.08
CA GLN A 116 1.31 -8.35 6.88
C GLN A 116 1.87 -8.46 5.46
N ARG A 117 1.06 -8.11 4.44
CA ARG A 117 1.52 -8.12 3.03
C ARG A 117 2.69 -7.17 2.80
N LEU A 118 2.67 -5.99 3.42
CA LEU A 118 3.77 -5.03 3.32
C LEU A 118 5.06 -5.53 3.99
N GLN A 119 4.94 -6.21 5.13
CA GLN A 119 6.07 -6.83 5.81
C GLN A 119 6.68 -7.94 4.96
N LEU A 120 5.86 -8.86 4.43
CA LEU A 120 6.31 -9.93 3.55
C LEU A 120 7.03 -9.39 2.31
N LYS A 121 6.45 -8.38 1.64
CA LYS A 121 7.08 -7.75 0.47
C LYS A 121 8.45 -7.14 0.79
N LYS A 122 8.64 -6.61 2.01
CA LYS A 122 9.96 -6.10 2.44
C LYS A 122 10.97 -7.22 2.65
N LEU A 123 10.55 -8.36 3.21
CA LEU A 123 11.44 -9.53 3.39
C LEU A 123 11.86 -10.10 2.05
N ASN A 124 10.92 -10.37 1.15
CA ASN A 124 11.22 -10.89 -0.19
C ASN A 124 12.17 -9.95 -0.94
N ARG A 125 11.95 -8.63 -0.88
CA ARG A 125 12.85 -7.66 -1.51
C ARG A 125 14.26 -7.69 -0.92
N LYS A 126 14.41 -7.97 0.37
CA LYS A 126 15.74 -8.14 0.99
C LYS A 126 16.41 -9.42 0.49
N GLU A 127 15.65 -10.52 0.40
CA GLU A 127 16.14 -11.79 -0.16
C GLU A 127 16.59 -11.62 -1.61
N ASP A 128 15.77 -10.99 -2.46
CA ASP A 128 16.10 -10.70 -3.86
C ASP A 128 17.39 -9.87 -3.99
N MET A 129 17.58 -8.88 -3.11
CA MET A 129 18.79 -8.05 -3.08
C MET A 129 20.03 -8.85 -2.70
N MET A 130 19.94 -9.66 -1.63
CA MET A 130 21.04 -10.53 -1.20
C MET A 130 21.39 -11.55 -2.29
N GLU A 131 20.40 -12.12 -2.95
CA GLU A 131 20.62 -13.04 -4.06
C GLU A 131 21.29 -12.35 -5.23
N LYS A 132 20.81 -11.17 -5.62
CA LYS A 132 21.44 -10.39 -6.67
C LYS A 132 22.90 -10.11 -6.36
N GLU A 133 23.23 -9.73 -5.13
CA GLU A 133 24.62 -9.51 -4.70
C GLU A 133 25.46 -10.78 -4.79
N MET A 134 24.90 -11.96 -4.46
CA MET A 134 25.60 -13.24 -4.61
C MET A 134 25.87 -13.64 -6.07
N PHE A 135 25.10 -13.14 -7.04
CA PHE A 135 25.22 -13.45 -8.47
C PHE A 135 25.86 -12.34 -9.29
N VAL A 136 26.38 -11.28 -8.65
CA VAL A 136 27.15 -10.24 -9.33
C VAL A 136 28.64 -10.62 -9.25
N ASP A 137 29.17 -11.14 -10.36
CA ASP A 137 30.61 -11.34 -10.53
C ASP A 137 31.26 -10.03 -10.96
N HIS A 138 32.15 -9.49 -10.13
CA HIS A 138 32.97 -8.35 -10.50
C HIS A 138 34.14 -8.79 -11.40
N VAL A 139 33.89 -8.79 -12.71
CA VAL A 139 34.92 -9.03 -13.73
C VAL A 139 35.53 -7.68 -14.15
N PRO A 140 36.87 -7.52 -14.16
CA PRO A 140 37.51 -6.29 -14.63
C PRO A 140 37.17 -6.03 -16.10
N PHE A 141 36.97 -4.75 -16.44
CA PHE A 141 36.63 -4.32 -17.80
C PHE A 141 37.78 -4.68 -18.76
N GLY A 142 37.51 -5.54 -19.74
CA GLY A 142 38.48 -5.96 -20.76
C GLY A 142 38.36 -7.42 -21.24
N GLU A 143 37.85 -8.32 -20.41
CA GLU A 143 37.61 -9.74 -20.79
C GLU A 143 36.18 -10.05 -21.24
N VAL A 144 35.31 -9.04 -21.32
CA VAL A 144 33.93 -9.21 -21.77
C VAL A 144 33.88 -9.15 -23.30
N SER A 145 33.94 -10.31 -23.96
CA SER A 145 33.23 -10.45 -25.23
C SER A 145 31.73 -10.41 -24.93
N MET A 146 31.12 -9.22 -25.04
CA MET A 146 29.67 -9.13 -25.20
C MET A 146 29.33 -10.04 -26.36
N ALA A 147 28.29 -10.88 -26.20
CA ALA A 147 27.87 -11.85 -27.21
C ALA A 147 28.06 -11.25 -28.61
N PRO A 148 28.78 -11.95 -29.53
CA PRO A 148 29.21 -11.35 -30.77
C PRO A 148 28.01 -10.69 -31.45
N PRO A 149 28.14 -9.45 -31.94
CA PRO A 149 27.02 -8.70 -32.49
C PRO A 149 26.31 -9.57 -33.52
N SER A 150 25.00 -9.76 -33.33
CA SER A 150 24.22 -10.58 -34.25
C SER A 150 24.16 -9.87 -35.61
N LEU A 151 24.76 -10.50 -36.62
CA LEU A 151 24.71 -10.02 -37.99
C LEU A 151 23.29 -10.23 -38.53
N ASN A 152 22.44 -9.22 -38.39
CA ASN A 152 21.08 -9.19 -38.96
C ASN A 152 21.07 -8.95 -40.48
N ILE A 153 22.21 -9.10 -41.16
CA ILE A 153 22.35 -8.89 -42.59
C ILE A 153 21.96 -10.17 -43.32
N LYS A 154 20.98 -10.08 -44.22
CA LYS A 154 20.65 -11.18 -45.14
C LYS A 154 21.85 -11.44 -46.05
N PRO A 155 22.42 -12.66 -46.11
CA PRO A 155 23.54 -12.95 -46.99
C PRO A 155 23.13 -12.72 -48.45
N ARG A 156 23.95 -11.99 -49.20
CA ARG A 156 23.67 -11.50 -50.57
C ARG A 156 23.31 -12.61 -51.58
N LYS A 157 23.64 -13.87 -51.30
CA LYS A 157 23.36 -15.04 -52.15
C LYS A 157 22.21 -15.94 -51.66
N ALA A 158 21.49 -15.58 -50.60
CA ALA A 158 20.29 -16.31 -50.21
C ALA A 158 19.16 -16.00 -51.19
N GLN A 159 19.11 -16.76 -52.29
CA GLN A 159 17.89 -16.86 -53.10
C GLN A 159 16.77 -17.34 -52.17
N GLY A 160 15.68 -16.56 -52.09
CA GLY A 160 14.52 -16.89 -51.27
C GLY A 160 13.83 -18.13 -51.79
N THR A 161 14.31 -19.31 -51.40
CA THR A 161 13.62 -20.56 -51.69
C THR A 161 12.46 -20.69 -50.72
N SER A 162 11.28 -20.21 -51.12
CA SER A 162 10.00 -20.51 -50.47
C SER A 162 9.54 -21.96 -50.73
N LYS A 163 10.47 -22.89 -50.96
CA LYS A 163 10.18 -24.29 -51.26
C LYS A 163 10.67 -25.18 -50.12
N ASN A 164 9.69 -25.56 -49.30
CA ASN A 164 9.63 -26.78 -48.50
C ASN A 164 10.51 -26.85 -47.25
N SER A 165 10.06 -26.23 -46.16
CA SER A 165 10.39 -26.70 -44.79
C SER A 165 9.20 -27.39 -44.11
N THR A 166 8.35 -28.07 -44.87
CA THR A 166 7.33 -28.97 -44.31
C THR A 166 7.93 -30.24 -43.69
N LYS A 167 9.25 -30.42 -43.77
CA LYS A 167 10.00 -31.45 -43.06
C LYS A 167 10.76 -30.77 -41.94
N GLY A 168 10.40 -31.08 -40.69
CA GLY A 168 11.11 -30.60 -39.51
C GLY A 168 12.61 -30.96 -39.58
N LEU A 169 13.44 -30.26 -38.80
CA LEU A 169 14.88 -30.52 -38.73
C LEU A 169 15.12 -32.03 -38.51
N LEU A 170 16.01 -32.66 -39.27
CA LEU A 170 16.35 -34.08 -39.14
C LEU A 170 16.76 -34.44 -37.71
N LEU A 171 17.41 -33.50 -37.02
CA LEU A 171 17.78 -33.63 -35.60
C LEU A 171 16.57 -33.90 -34.69
N ASN A 172 15.41 -33.30 -34.97
CA ASN A 172 14.18 -33.52 -34.20
C ASN A 172 13.67 -34.97 -34.36
N SER A 173 13.85 -35.56 -35.55
CA SER A 173 13.55 -36.97 -35.81
C SER A 173 14.51 -37.90 -35.07
N LEU A 174 15.78 -37.52 -34.93
CA LEU A 174 16.80 -38.34 -34.28
C LEU A 174 16.70 -38.27 -32.75
N LEU A 175 16.38 -37.10 -32.21
CA LEU A 175 16.21 -36.88 -30.77
C LEU A 175 14.83 -37.28 -30.24
N GLY A 176 13.89 -37.69 -31.12
CA GLY A 176 12.51 -37.98 -30.75
C GLY A 176 11.71 -36.75 -30.28
N ASN A 177 12.26 -35.55 -30.46
CA ASN A 177 11.65 -34.31 -30.00
C ASN A 177 10.71 -33.79 -31.09
N ALA A 178 9.41 -33.98 -30.90
CA ALA A 178 8.41 -33.30 -31.72
C ALA A 178 8.61 -31.78 -31.64
N VAL A 179 8.47 -31.08 -32.78
CA VAL A 179 8.67 -29.63 -32.88
C VAL A 179 7.79 -28.96 -31.82
N VAL A 180 8.41 -28.45 -30.76
CA VAL A 180 7.70 -27.70 -29.72
C VAL A 180 7.12 -26.48 -30.41
N SER A 181 5.79 -26.40 -30.49
CA SER A 181 5.08 -25.27 -31.06
C SER A 181 5.63 -23.97 -30.46
N THR A 182 6.05 -23.04 -31.31
CA THR A 182 6.48 -21.68 -30.90
C THR A 182 5.30 -20.80 -30.51
N ALA A 183 4.07 -21.33 -30.55
CA ALA A 183 2.89 -20.65 -30.04
C ALA A 183 2.96 -20.51 -28.52
N LYS A 184 2.41 -19.40 -28.01
CA LYS A 184 2.30 -19.18 -26.57
C LYS A 184 1.53 -20.35 -25.94
N PRO A 185 2.08 -21.06 -24.94
CA PRO A 185 1.39 -22.16 -24.30
C PRO A 185 0.12 -21.66 -23.59
N SER A 186 -0.88 -22.53 -23.44
CA SER A 186 -2.10 -22.21 -22.69
C SER A 186 -1.78 -21.81 -21.25
N MET A 187 -2.64 -21.01 -20.61
CA MET A 187 -2.45 -20.56 -19.23
C MET A 187 -2.19 -21.71 -18.25
N ALA A 188 -2.87 -22.85 -18.42
CA ALA A 188 -2.66 -24.03 -17.59
C ALA A 188 -1.25 -24.62 -17.78
N ARG A 189 -0.77 -24.69 -19.03
CA ARG A 189 0.57 -25.17 -19.35
C ARG A 189 1.66 -24.21 -18.88
N GLN A 190 1.42 -22.90 -18.94
CA GLN A 190 2.33 -21.89 -18.39
C GLN A 190 2.55 -22.10 -16.89
N ARG A 191 1.48 -22.31 -16.11
CA ARG A 191 1.59 -22.57 -14.67
C ARG A 191 2.44 -23.80 -14.37
N ILE A 192 2.24 -24.90 -15.10
CA ILE A 192 3.02 -26.13 -14.92
C ILE A 192 4.50 -25.86 -15.19
N MET A 193 4.82 -25.17 -16.29
CA MET A 193 6.21 -24.84 -16.64
C MET A 193 6.85 -23.88 -15.64
N GLU A 194 6.10 -22.91 -15.12
CA GLU A 194 6.55 -21.97 -14.09
C GLU A 194 6.82 -22.70 -12.76
N GLU A 195 5.94 -23.59 -12.34
CA GLU A 195 6.12 -24.41 -11.14
C GLU A 195 7.33 -25.35 -11.25
N GLU A 196 7.53 -25.99 -12.41
CA GLU A 196 8.74 -26.77 -12.67
C GLU A 196 10.01 -25.91 -12.63
N ARG A 197 9.96 -24.70 -13.19
CA ARG A 197 11.06 -23.75 -13.14
C ARG A 197 11.36 -23.33 -11.71
N GLU A 198 10.35 -23.01 -10.92
CA GLU A 198 10.50 -22.65 -9.50
C GLU A 198 11.14 -23.80 -8.72
N ARG A 199 10.65 -25.03 -8.87
CA ARG A 199 11.25 -26.23 -8.24
C ARG A 199 12.72 -26.41 -8.61
N ALA A 200 13.07 -26.23 -9.89
CA ALA A 200 14.46 -26.35 -10.35
C ALA A 200 15.36 -25.26 -9.74
N VAL A 201 14.85 -24.02 -9.63
CA VAL A 201 15.58 -22.90 -9.02
C VAL A 201 15.80 -23.14 -7.53
N GLU A 202 14.76 -23.58 -6.80
CA GLU A 202 14.87 -23.91 -5.37
C GLU A 202 15.90 -25.03 -5.15
N ALA A 203 15.81 -26.12 -5.90
CA ALA A 203 16.77 -27.23 -5.81
C ALA A 203 18.20 -26.74 -6.07
N TYR A 204 18.40 -25.88 -7.07
CA TYR A 204 19.70 -25.28 -7.35
C TYR A 204 20.20 -24.40 -6.21
N ARG A 205 19.34 -23.57 -5.61
CA ARG A 205 19.66 -22.74 -4.44
C ARG A 205 20.11 -23.59 -3.26
N HIS A 206 19.39 -24.66 -2.95
CA HIS A 206 19.75 -25.60 -1.89
C HIS A 206 21.12 -26.24 -2.14
N LEU A 207 21.35 -26.75 -3.36
CA LEU A 207 22.62 -27.35 -3.74
C LEU A 207 23.79 -26.36 -3.63
N LYS A 208 23.58 -25.11 -4.08
CA LYS A 208 24.61 -24.07 -4.03
C LYS A 208 24.93 -23.67 -2.59
N LYS A 209 23.93 -23.57 -1.72
CA LYS A 209 24.09 -23.30 -0.28
C LYS A 209 24.91 -24.39 0.41
N GLN A 210 24.64 -25.67 0.10
CA GLN A 210 25.45 -26.79 0.60
C GLN A 210 26.90 -26.72 0.14
N LYS A 211 27.15 -26.43 -1.14
CA LYS A 211 28.53 -26.28 -1.67
C LYS A 211 29.28 -25.13 -1.01
N GLN A 212 28.62 -24.02 -0.71
CA GLN A 212 29.24 -22.90 0.01
C GLN A 212 29.62 -23.29 1.45
N GLN A 213 28.74 -23.99 2.17
CA GLN A 213 29.04 -24.50 3.52
C GLN A 213 30.24 -25.44 3.51
N GLN A 214 30.28 -26.40 2.58
CA GLN A 214 31.43 -27.30 2.42
C GLN A 214 32.74 -26.53 2.15
N HIS A 215 32.70 -25.48 1.33
CA HIS A 215 33.89 -24.66 1.07
C HIS A 215 34.34 -23.91 2.34
N VAL A 216 33.42 -23.35 3.12
CA VAL A 216 33.72 -22.70 4.40
C VAL A 216 34.31 -23.70 5.39
N ASP A 217 33.70 -24.88 5.56
CA ASP A 217 34.18 -25.91 6.48
C ASP A 217 35.57 -26.43 6.11
N MET A 218 35.84 -26.59 4.81
CA MET A 218 37.15 -26.99 4.29
C MET A 218 38.21 -25.93 4.58
N THR A 219 37.91 -24.64 4.36
CA THR A 219 38.84 -23.54 4.66
C THR A 219 39.10 -23.41 6.16
N ALA A 220 38.07 -23.56 7.00
CA ALA A 220 38.20 -23.52 8.46
C ALA A 220 39.05 -24.69 8.99
N SER A 221 38.83 -25.90 8.46
CA SER A 221 39.61 -27.09 8.83
C SER A 221 41.09 -26.98 8.42
N GLN A 222 41.39 -26.34 7.29
CA GLN A 222 42.77 -26.04 6.88
C GLN A 222 43.43 -25.01 7.79
N ALA A 223 42.72 -23.96 8.20
CA ALA A 223 43.23 -22.95 9.13
C ALA A 223 43.54 -23.53 10.51
N VAL A 224 42.72 -24.45 11.02
CA VAL A 224 42.97 -25.15 12.29
C VAL A 224 44.22 -26.04 12.21
N LYS A 225 44.42 -26.76 11.09
CA LYS A 225 45.62 -27.58 10.88
C LYS A 225 46.91 -26.76 10.80
N GLN A 226 46.86 -25.53 10.27
CA GLN A 226 48.03 -24.66 10.22
C GLN A 226 48.40 -24.11 11.61
N LYS A 227 47.43 -23.83 12.48
CA LYS A 227 47.67 -23.35 13.86
C LYS A 227 48.31 -24.39 14.80
N HIS A 228 48.18 -25.69 14.49
CA HIS A 228 48.78 -26.77 15.30
C HIS A 228 50.16 -27.21 14.77
N LYS A 229 50.67 -26.56 13.71
CA LYS A 229 51.95 -26.87 13.07
C LYS A 229 53.04 -25.81 13.35
N THR A 230 52.73 -24.83 14.20
CA THR A 230 53.64 -23.83 14.79
C THR A 230 53.73 -24.07 16.27
#